data_AF-A0A7R9MX58-F1
#
_entry.id   AF-A0A7R9MX58-F1
#
_cell.length_a   1.000
_cell.length_b   1.000
_cell.length_c   1.000
_cell.angle_alpha   90.00
_cell.angle_beta   90.00
_cell.angle_gamma   90.00
#
_symmetry.space_group_name_H-M   'P 1'
#
loop_
_entity.id
_entity.type
_entity.pdbx_description
1 polymer ?
#
loop_
_entity_poly.entity_id
_entity_poly.type
_entity_poly.pdbx_seq_one_letter_code
_entity_poly.pdbx_strand_id
1 'polypeptide(L)'
;RHFSLTKRLAEEHNFYPIYGYNKIGDNTFPNLMAILTGNFYNHYWNESMRSTKYFDDLPFIWKEFAKQNFMTTFIEDLPQYSLFNFNKKGFIDKPTDYYLRPVSLAINRQLKRFCYKDKMEIEV
;
A
#
# COMPACT_ATOMS: atom_id res chain seq x y z
N ARG A 1 -24.63 -0.36 14.23
CA ARG A 1 -25.31 0.23 13.04
C ARG A 1 -24.43 0.20 11.79
N HIS A 2 -23.09 0.14 11.90
CA HIS A 2 -22.17 -0.15 10.79
C HIS A 2 -21.25 -1.35 11.15
N PHE A 3 -20.69 -2.03 10.14
CA PHE A 3 -19.73 -3.15 10.27
C PHE A 3 -20.16 -4.35 11.14
N SER A 4 -21.44 -4.76 11.07
CA SER A 4 -21.96 -5.91 11.84
C SER A 4 -21.20 -7.21 11.57
N LEU A 5 -20.83 -7.46 10.31
CA LEU A 5 -20.05 -8.63 9.91
C LEU A 5 -18.63 -8.61 10.50
N THR A 6 -17.96 -7.45 10.47
CA THR A 6 -16.61 -7.29 11.04
C THR A 6 -16.62 -7.46 12.55
N LYS A 7 -17.63 -6.90 13.23
CA LYS A 7 -17.79 -7.07 14.68
C LYS A 7 -17.92 -8.55 15.04
N ARG A 8 -18.81 -9.27 14.36
CA ARG A 8 -19.00 -10.71 14.59
C ARG A 8 -17.71 -11.49 14.35
N LEU A 9 -17.01 -11.25 13.24
CA LEU A 9 -15.74 -11.91 12.94
C LEU A 9 -14.68 -11.66 14.02
N ALA A 10 -14.58 -10.40 14.50
CA ALA A 10 -13.64 -10.04 15.55
C ALA A 10 -13.95 -10.73 16.88
N GLU A 11 -15.23 -10.84 17.24
CA GLU A 11 -15.69 -11.56 18.44
C GLU A 11 -15.46 -13.07 18.32
N GLU A 12 -15.77 -13.68 17.17
CA GLU A 12 -15.60 -15.12 16.91
C GLU A 12 -14.13 -15.57 16.95
N HIS A 13 -13.20 -14.73 16.47
CA HIS A 13 -11.77 -15.04 16.40
C HIS A 13 -10.93 -14.38 17.49
N ASN A 14 -11.55 -13.77 18.52
CA ASN A 14 -10.87 -13.11 19.64
C ASN A 14 -9.82 -12.08 19.21
N PHE A 15 -10.18 -11.21 18.25
CA PHE A 15 -9.27 -10.14 17.82
C PHE A 15 -9.06 -9.13 18.94
N TYR A 16 -7.81 -8.67 19.07
CA TYR A 16 -7.46 -7.64 20.06
C TYR A 16 -7.69 -6.24 19.48
N PRO A 17 -8.62 -5.45 20.05
CA PRO A 17 -8.83 -4.07 19.62
C PRO A 17 -7.65 -3.18 20.03
N ILE A 18 -7.12 -2.41 19.08
CA ILE A 18 -6.06 -1.41 19.33
C ILE A 18 -6.72 -0.08 19.69
N TYR A 19 -7.19 0.04 20.92
CA TYR A 19 -7.79 1.28 21.41
C TYR A 19 -6.77 2.42 21.46
N GLY A 20 -7.19 3.62 21.04
CA GLY A 20 -6.29 4.78 20.99
C GLY A 20 -5.31 4.77 19.82
N TYR A 21 -5.46 3.85 18.85
CA TYR A 21 -4.72 3.93 17.59
C TYR A 21 -5.11 5.21 16.84
N ASN A 22 -4.13 6.05 16.54
CA ASN A 22 -4.31 7.34 15.89
C ASN A 22 -3.56 7.41 14.56
N LYS A 23 -4.12 8.15 13.62
CA LYS A 23 -3.41 8.52 12.39
C LYS A 23 -2.31 9.54 12.71
N ILE A 24 -1.20 9.46 12.01
CA ILE A 24 -0.06 10.39 12.08
C ILE A 24 -0.28 11.61 11.19
N GLY A 25 -0.92 11.43 10.04
CA GLY A 25 -1.18 12.52 9.09
C GLY A 25 -2.49 12.33 8.33
N ASP A 26 -2.82 13.29 7.48
CA ASP A 26 -4.13 13.28 6.80
C ASP A 26 -4.24 12.25 5.69
N ASN A 27 -3.18 12.10 4.90
CA ASN A 27 -3.19 11.22 3.72
C ASN A 27 -2.63 9.83 4.02
N THR A 28 -2.83 8.89 3.10
CA THR A 28 -2.30 7.53 3.20
C THR A 28 -0.77 7.51 3.38
N PHE A 29 -0.05 8.35 2.63
CA PHE A 29 1.42 8.38 2.60
C PHE A 29 2.08 8.57 3.98
N PRO A 30 1.79 9.64 4.76
CA PRO A 30 2.42 9.84 6.07
C PRO A 30 2.13 8.71 7.07
N ASN A 31 0.93 8.11 7.00
CA ASN A 31 0.54 7.02 7.88
C ASN A 31 1.27 5.71 7.54
N LEU A 32 1.26 5.31 6.27
CA LEU A 32 1.90 4.05 5.85
C LEU A 32 3.42 4.14 5.89
N MET A 33 4.04 5.30 5.65
CA MET A 33 5.49 5.45 5.84
C MET A 33 5.93 5.09 7.26
N ALA A 34 5.17 5.52 8.27
CA ALA A 34 5.48 5.20 9.67
C ALA A 34 5.34 3.71 9.99
N ILE A 35 4.28 3.07 9.50
CA ILE A 35 4.09 1.63 9.70
C ILE A 35 5.20 0.84 8.99
N LEU A 36 5.54 1.23 7.77
CA LEU A 36 6.43 0.44 6.91
C LEU A 36 7.91 0.68 7.20
N THR A 37 8.30 1.84 7.75
CA THR A 37 9.71 2.18 8.02
C THR A 37 10.02 2.41 9.50
N GLY A 38 9.01 2.40 10.37
CA GLY A 38 9.16 2.75 11.79
C GLY A 38 9.44 4.23 12.06
N ASN A 39 9.43 5.10 11.05
CA ASN A 39 9.78 6.53 11.19
C ASN A 39 8.74 7.44 10.55
N PHE A 40 8.62 8.67 11.05
CA PHE A 40 7.80 9.69 10.40
C PHE A 40 8.25 9.93 8.96
N TYR A 41 7.30 10.14 8.05
CA TYR A 41 7.61 10.29 6.62
C TYR A 41 8.63 11.41 6.33
N ASN A 42 8.60 12.50 7.11
CA ASN A 42 9.46 13.67 6.94
C ASN A 42 10.93 13.38 7.29
N HIS A 43 11.23 12.26 7.94
CA HIS A 43 12.60 11.78 8.13
C HIS A 43 13.25 11.39 6.78
N TYR A 44 12.45 10.90 5.82
CA TYR A 44 12.91 10.39 4.54
C TYR A 44 12.44 11.19 3.32
N TRP A 45 11.43 12.02 3.50
CA TRP A 45 10.72 12.65 2.39
C TRP A 45 10.50 14.13 2.62
N ASN A 46 10.86 14.92 1.62
CA ASN A 46 10.44 16.30 1.45
C ASN A 46 9.77 16.42 0.07
N GLU A 47 8.67 17.17 -0.03
CA GLU A 47 7.96 17.36 -1.30
C GLU A 47 8.83 17.99 -2.40
N SER A 48 9.89 18.74 -2.05
CA SER A 48 10.87 19.25 -3.01
C SER A 48 11.65 18.14 -3.74
N MET A 49 11.70 16.93 -3.18
CA MET A 49 12.42 15.77 -3.73
C MET A 49 11.55 14.91 -4.65
N ARG A 50 10.28 15.31 -4.87
CA ARG A 50 9.28 14.61 -5.69
C ARG A 50 9.82 14.08 -7.02
N SER A 51 10.64 14.87 -7.71
CA SER A 51 11.14 14.60 -9.04
C SER A 51 12.51 13.93 -9.07
N THR A 52 13.18 13.77 -7.92
CA THR A 52 14.57 13.29 -7.85
C THR A 52 14.74 12.02 -7.02
N LYS A 53 13.95 11.84 -5.96
CA LYS A 53 14.10 10.72 -5.02
C LYS A 53 13.27 9.49 -5.44
N TYR A 54 13.93 8.34 -5.38
CA TYR A 54 13.30 7.02 -5.38
C TYR A 54 13.30 6.42 -3.96
N PHE A 55 12.48 5.39 -3.73
CA PHE A 55 12.27 4.79 -2.41
C PHE A 55 13.12 3.52 -2.16
N ASP A 56 13.96 3.12 -3.11
CA ASP A 56 14.72 1.88 -3.08
C ASP A 56 15.69 1.76 -1.89
N ASP A 57 16.16 2.87 -1.33
CA ASP A 57 17.15 2.92 -0.24
C ASP A 57 16.54 2.79 1.17
N LEU A 58 15.22 2.83 1.29
CA LEU A 58 14.55 2.96 2.59
C LEU A 58 14.47 1.64 3.36
N PRO A 59 14.49 1.68 4.71
CA PRO A 59 14.47 0.49 5.56
C PRO A 59 13.05 -0.03 5.75
N PHE A 60 12.38 -0.38 4.65
CA PHE A 60 11.04 -0.93 4.73
C PHE A 60 11.03 -2.30 5.42
N ILE A 61 9.99 -2.56 6.22
CA ILE A 61 9.84 -3.78 7.03
C ILE A 61 9.92 -5.05 6.18
N TRP A 62 9.41 -5.02 4.94
CA TRP A 62 9.50 -6.17 4.04
C TRP A 62 10.94 -6.55 3.69
N LYS A 63 11.91 -5.63 3.74
CA LYS A 63 13.33 -5.96 3.55
C LYS A 63 13.86 -6.83 4.69
N GLU A 64 13.39 -6.61 5.91
CA GLU A 64 13.76 -7.46 7.06
C GLU A 64 13.13 -8.85 6.96
N PHE A 65 11.89 -8.94 6.46
CA PHE A 65 11.27 -10.23 6.15
C PHE A 65 12.00 -10.95 5.01
N ALA A 66 12.38 -10.25 3.94
CA ALA A 66 13.12 -10.82 2.82
C ALA A 66 14.50 -11.38 3.25
N LYS A 67 15.23 -10.66 4.12
CA LYS A 67 16.50 -11.15 4.72
C LYS A 67 16.34 -12.45 5.51
N GLN A 68 15.14 -12.71 6.03
CA GLN A 68 14.79 -13.94 6.74
C GLN A 68 14.15 -15.00 5.83
N ASN A 69 14.27 -14.85 4.51
CA ASN A 69 13.74 -15.75 3.48
C ASN A 69 12.20 -15.88 3.47
N PHE A 70 11.49 -14.87 3.99
CA PHE A 70 10.05 -14.80 3.77
C PHE A 70 9.76 -14.31 2.35
N MET A 71 8.73 -14.89 1.74
CA MET A 71 8.16 -14.40 0.49
C MET A 71 7.41 -13.09 0.75
N THR A 72 7.75 -12.05 0.01
CA THR A 72 7.20 -10.70 0.19
C THR A 72 6.37 -10.26 -1.00
N THR A 73 5.26 -9.57 -0.70
CA THR A 73 4.31 -9.11 -1.71
C THR A 73 3.84 -7.71 -1.35
N PHE A 74 3.82 -6.81 -2.33
CA PHE A 74 3.24 -5.48 -2.20
C PHE A 74 2.22 -5.24 -3.32
N ILE A 75 0.95 -5.13 -2.93
CA ILE A 75 -0.20 -5.04 -3.83
C ILE A 75 -1.01 -3.80 -3.47
N GLU A 76 -1.38 -3.04 -4.50
CA GLU A 76 -2.31 -1.92 -4.40
C GLU A 76 -3.33 -2.01 -5.55
N ASP A 77 -4.53 -1.49 -5.30
CA ASP A 77 -5.67 -1.52 -6.20
C ASP A 77 -5.64 -0.37 -7.24
N LEU A 78 -5.07 0.78 -6.87
CA LEU A 78 -5.01 1.98 -7.72
C LEU A 78 -3.56 2.28 -8.16
N PRO A 79 -3.03 1.67 -9.23
CA PRO A 79 -1.62 1.80 -9.61
C PRO A 79 -1.19 3.20 -10.05
N GLN A 80 -2.13 4.08 -10.42
CA GLN A 80 -1.89 5.50 -10.75
C GLN A 80 -1.80 6.38 -9.49
N TYR A 81 -2.53 6.01 -8.44
CA TYR A 81 -2.58 6.71 -7.16
C TYR A 81 -1.89 5.93 -6.03
N SER A 82 -1.05 4.96 -6.43
CA SER A 82 -0.31 4.07 -5.54
C SER A 82 0.58 4.88 -4.59
N LEU A 83 0.75 4.34 -3.38
CA LEU A 83 1.44 4.95 -2.25
C LEU A 83 2.77 5.63 -2.64
N PHE A 84 3.56 4.95 -3.46
CA PHE A 84 4.91 5.41 -3.85
C PHE A 84 4.97 6.04 -5.23
N ASN A 85 3.88 6.03 -6.01
CA ASN A 85 3.85 6.51 -7.38
C ASN A 85 2.94 7.73 -7.59
N PHE A 86 2.06 8.05 -6.64
CA PHE A 86 1.24 9.26 -6.72
C PHE A 86 2.11 10.51 -6.52
N ASN A 87 2.32 11.26 -7.61
CA ASN A 87 3.19 12.43 -7.64
C ASN A 87 4.60 12.14 -7.09
N LYS A 88 5.13 10.95 -7.36
CA LYS A 88 6.39 10.43 -6.83
C LYS A 88 6.99 9.47 -7.86
N LYS A 89 8.33 9.33 -7.86
CA LYS A 89 9.00 8.43 -8.81
C LYS A 89 8.78 6.94 -8.53
N GLY A 90 8.50 6.58 -7.29
CA GLY A 90 8.36 5.19 -6.86
C GLY A 90 9.71 4.50 -6.71
N PHE A 91 9.78 3.26 -7.18
CA PHE A 91 10.96 2.41 -7.10
C PHE A 91 11.61 2.24 -8.48
N ILE A 92 12.93 2.07 -8.48
CA ILE A 92 13.69 1.65 -9.66
C ILE A 92 13.57 0.13 -9.79
N ASP A 93 13.90 -0.57 -8.72
CA ASP A 93 13.83 -2.03 -8.63
C ASP A 93 12.51 -2.47 -7.99
N LYS A 94 12.10 -3.72 -8.23
CA LYS A 94 10.89 -4.23 -7.57
C LYS A 94 11.12 -4.26 -6.04
N PRO A 95 10.22 -3.66 -5.21
CA PRO A 95 10.46 -3.55 -3.78
C PRO A 95 10.23 -4.86 -3.00
N THR A 96 9.54 -5.82 -3.61
CA THR A 96 9.15 -7.12 -3.02
C THR A 96 9.23 -8.21 -4.10
N ASP A 97 9.17 -9.49 -3.69
CA ASP A 97 9.24 -10.63 -4.62
C ASP A 97 8.13 -10.55 -5.67
N TYR A 98 6.91 -10.25 -5.20
CA TYR A 98 5.73 -10.03 -6.02
C TYR A 98 5.26 -8.58 -5.91
N TYR A 99 5.55 -7.80 -6.94
CA TYR A 99 5.11 -6.41 -7.07
C TYR A 99 4.07 -6.30 -8.20
N LEU A 100 2.78 -6.21 -7.83
CA LEU A 100 1.67 -6.33 -8.80
C LEU A 100 1.49 -5.10 -9.71
N ARG A 101 2.08 -3.95 -9.35
CA ARG A 101 1.81 -2.68 -10.03
C ARG A 101 1.98 -2.71 -11.55
N PRO A 102 3.04 -3.31 -12.16
CA PRO A 102 3.16 -3.39 -13.61
C PRO A 102 1.97 -4.10 -14.28
N VAL A 103 1.48 -5.18 -13.67
CA VAL A 103 0.30 -5.92 -14.13
C VAL A 103 -0.95 -5.04 -13.99
N SER A 104 -1.17 -4.41 -12.83
CA SER A 104 -2.30 -3.51 -12.62
C SER A 104 -2.31 -2.33 -13.60
N LEU A 105 -1.14 -1.81 -13.99
CA LEU A 105 -1.02 -0.77 -15.02
C LEU A 105 -1.40 -1.29 -16.41
N ALA A 106 -0.97 -2.50 -16.77
CA ALA A 106 -1.32 -3.11 -18.06
C ALA A 106 -2.83 -3.35 -18.15
N ILE A 107 -3.43 -3.90 -17.09
CA ILE A 107 -4.86 -4.10 -16.95
C ILE A 107 -5.61 -2.77 -17.08
N ASN A 108 -5.21 -1.74 -16.33
CA ASN A 108 -5.89 -0.43 -16.40
C ASN A 108 -5.78 0.29 -17.75
N ARG A 109 -4.77 -0.03 -18.57
CA ARG A 109 -4.68 0.50 -19.94
C ARG A 109 -5.60 -0.23 -20.91
N GLN A 110 -5.84 -1.53 -20.68
CA GLN A 110 -6.64 -2.39 -21.56
C GLN A 110 -8.12 -2.37 -21.19
N LEU A 111 -8.44 -2.31 -19.88
CA LEU A 111 -9.79 -2.15 -19.40
C LEU A 111 -10.26 -0.73 -19.72
N LYS A 112 -11.11 -0.61 -20.75
CA LYS A 112 -12.05 0.52 -20.80
C LYS A 112 -12.83 0.48 -19.50
N ARG A 113 -13.02 1.63 -18.82
CA ARG A 113 -13.85 1.74 -17.61
C ARG A 113 -15.29 1.34 -17.94
N PHE A 114 -15.57 0.05 -17.99
CA PHE A 114 -16.90 -0.49 -18.03
C PHE A 114 -17.34 -0.63 -16.58
N CYS A 115 -18.20 0.28 -16.13
CA CYS A 115 -18.98 0.04 -14.93
C CYS A 115 -19.95 -1.10 -15.27
N TYR A 116 -19.61 -2.34 -14.91
CA TYR A 116 -20.54 -3.46 -15.01
C TYR A 116 -21.31 -3.57 -13.70
N LYS A 117 -22.41 -2.81 -13.59
CA LYS A 117 -23.23 -2.73 -12.37
C LYS A 117 -22.39 -2.37 -11.12
N ASP A 118 -22.80 -2.83 -9.95
CA ASP A 118 -22.27 -2.43 -8.64
C ASP A 118 -21.03 -3.22 -8.19
N LYS A 119 -20.46 -4.06 -9.08
CA LYS A 119 -19.36 -4.97 -8.71
C LYS A 119 -18.23 -4.91 -9.72
N MET A 120 -17.02 -4.81 -9.18
CA MET A 120 -15.79 -4.95 -9.94
C MET A 120 -15.49 -6.46 -10.04
N GLU A 121 -15.97 -7.10 -11.11
CA GLU A 121 -15.58 -8.46 -11.46
C GLU A 121 -14.76 -8.43 -12.76
N ILE A 122 -13.66 -9.19 -12.77
CA ILE A 122 -12.88 -9.45 -13.97
C ILE A 122 -13.50 -10.70 -14.58
N GLU A 123 -14.10 -10.61 -15.77
CA GLU A 123 -14.48 -11.81 -16.53
C GLU A 123 -13.20 -12.58 -16.87
N VAL A 124 -13.12 -13.82 -16.38
CA VAL A 124 -12.06 -14.79 -16.71
C VAL A 124 -12.59 -15.72 -17.79
#